data_AF-A0A3N5NC85-F1
#
_entry.id   AF-A0A3N5NC85-F1
#
_cell.length_a   1.000
_cell.length_b   1.000
_cell.length_c   1.000
_cell.angle_alpha   90.00
_cell.angle_beta   90.00
_cell.angle_gamma   90.00
#
_symmetry.space_group_name_H-M   'P 1'
#
loop_
_entity.id
_entity.type
_entity.pdbx_description
1 polymer ?
#
loop_
_entity_poly.entity_id
_entity_poly.type
_entity_poly.pdbx_seq_one_letter_code
_entity_poly.pdbx_strand_id
1 'polypeptide(L)' 'MVKVIAFWGIISILCAAVAGVVAGLKRRDHSFWAAWSFLFPPMLLVLLLLRTNRGPRPRRPGLDELEPDERRFL' A
#
# COMPACT_ATOMS: atom_id res chain seq x y z
N MET A 1 -15.57 19.56 -16.39
CA MET A 1 -15.20 19.23 -15.00
C MET A 1 -15.47 17.77 -14.64
N VAL A 2 -16.71 17.25 -14.76
CA VAL A 2 -17.06 15.86 -14.38
C VAL A 2 -16.19 14.80 -15.08
N LYS A 3 -15.94 14.95 -16.39
CA LYS A 3 -15.07 14.04 -17.15
C LYS A 3 -13.66 13.92 -16.59
N VAL A 4 -13.08 15.02 -16.11
CA VAL A 4 -11.71 15.06 -15.55
C VAL A 4 -11.66 14.26 -14.24
N ILE A 5 -12.67 14.42 -13.39
CA ILE A 5 -12.78 13.68 -12.12
C ILE A 5 -12.93 12.18 -12.38
N ALA A 6 -13.76 11.80 -13.36
CA ALA A 6 -13.93 10.38 -13.73
C ALA A 6 -12.62 9.77 -14.24
N PHE A 7 -11.91 10.45 -15.15
CA PHE A 7 -10.61 9.99 -15.62
C PHE A 7 -9.60 9.88 -14.48
N TRP A 8 -9.55 10.88 -13.60
CA TRP A 8 -8.65 10.87 -12.46
C TRP A 8 -8.93 9.69 -11.53
N GLY A 9 -10.20 9.45 -11.17
CA GLY A 9 -10.60 8.34 -10.30
C GLY A 9 -10.26 6.98 -10.89
N ILE A 10 -10.50 6.77 -12.19
CA ILE A 10 -10.15 5.52 -12.87
C ILE A 10 -8.63 5.29 -12.83
N ILE A 11 -7.85 6.32 -13.15
CA ILE A 11 -6.38 6.26 -13.12
C ILE A 11 -5.89 5.96 -11.70
N SER A 12 -6.43 6.62 -10.68
CA SER A 12 -6.12 6.37 -9.26
C SER A 12 -6.38 4.92 -8.85
N ILE A 13 -7.53 4.35 -9.20
CA ILE A 13 -7.87 2.96 -8.86
C ILE A 13 -6.90 1.99 -9.54
N LEU A 14 -6.61 2.19 -10.82
CA LEU A 14 -5.68 1.35 -11.57
C LEU A 14 -4.25 1.44 -10.98
N CYS A 15 -3.77 2.65 -10.68
CA CYS A 15 -2.46 2.85 -10.06
C CYS A 15 -2.37 2.18 -8.69
N ALA A 16 -3.42 2.25 -7.87
CA ALA A 16 -3.47 1.60 -6.56
C ALA A 16 -3.37 0.07 -6.66
N ALA A 17 -4.12 -0.53 -7.59
CA ALA A 17 -4.10 -1.97 -7.84
C ALA A 17 -2.70 -2.44 -8.29
N VAL A 18 -2.11 -1.75 -9.27
CA VAL A 18 -0.77 -2.06 -9.76
C VAL A 18 0.27 -1.89 -8.65
N ALA A 19 0.18 -0.83 -7.86
CA ALA A 19 1.12 -0.58 -6.76
C ALA A 19 1.05 -1.66 -5.68
N GLY A 20 -0.14 -2.14 -5.32
CA GLY A 20 -0.30 -3.25 -4.37
C GLY A 20 0.41 -4.53 -4.82
N VAL A 21 0.27 -4.88 -6.11
CA VAL A 21 0.95 -6.04 -6.70
C VAL A 21 2.46 -5.85 -6.74
N VAL A 22 2.93 -4.71 -7.29
CA VAL A 22 4.37 -4.41 -7.43
C VAL A 22 5.06 -4.34 -6.07
N ALA A 23 4.40 -3.77 -5.05
CA ALA A 23 4.94 -3.71 -3.69
C ALA A 23 5.08 -5.11 -3.08
N GLY A 24 4.11 -6.00 -3.31
CA GLY A 24 4.21 -7.41 -2.93
C GLY A 24 5.42 -8.10 -3.56
N LEU A 25 5.63 -7.93 -4.87
CA LEU A 25 6.77 -8.48 -5.60
C LEU A 25 8.12 -7.90 -5.12
N LYS A 26 8.15 -6.60 -4.81
CA LYS A 26 9.34 -5.90 -4.28
C LYS A 26 9.57 -6.13 -2.78
N ARG A 27 8.78 -7.00 -2.13
CA ARG A 27 8.84 -7.30 -0.68
C ARG A 27 8.68 -6.04 0.18
N ARG A 28 7.71 -5.20 -0.18
CA ARG A 28 7.34 -3.97 0.51
C ARG A 28 5.89 -4.01 0.99
N ASP A 29 5.51 -3.02 1.79
CA ASP A 29 4.15 -2.88 2.32
C ASP A 29 3.14 -2.57 1.22
N HIS A 30 2.41 -3.60 0.80
CA HIS A 30 1.36 -3.51 -0.21
C HIS A 30 0.28 -2.45 0.11
N SER A 31 -0.24 -2.40 1.34
CA SER A 31 -1.27 -1.45 1.75
C SER A 31 -0.79 -0.01 1.70
N PHE A 32 0.46 0.24 2.13
CA PHE A 32 1.05 1.57 2.12
C PHE A 32 1.19 2.08 0.68
N TRP A 33 1.80 1.28 -0.21
CA TRP A 33 2.03 1.68 -1.58
C TRP A 33 0.75 1.77 -2.43
N ALA A 34 -0.24 0.91 -2.17
CA ALA A 34 -1.55 1.00 -2.81
C ALA A 34 -2.30 2.28 -2.40
N ALA A 35 -2.34 2.60 -1.10
CA ALA A 35 -3.01 3.80 -0.59
C ALA A 35 -2.39 5.09 -1.15
N TRP A 36 -1.05 5.17 -1.15
CA TRP A 36 -0.36 6.34 -1.69
C TRP A 36 -0.52 6.48 -3.21
N SER A 37 -0.55 5.37 -3.95
CA SER A 37 -0.76 5.41 -5.41
C SER A 37 -2.22 5.66 -5.79
N PHE A 38 -3.18 5.40 -4.89
CA PHE A 38 -4.57 5.83 -5.08
C PHE A 38 -4.71 7.36 -4.92
N LEU A 39 -4.14 7.90 -3.84
CA LEU A 39 -4.21 9.32 -3.51
C LEU A 39 -3.41 10.18 -4.48
N PHE A 40 -2.21 9.70 -4.85
CA PHE A 40 -1.32 10.36 -5.78
C PHE A 40 -0.82 9.34 -6.82
N PRO A 41 -1.53 9.18 -7.96
CA PRO A 41 -1.20 8.20 -9.00
C PRO A 41 0.28 8.16 -9.43
N PRO A 42 0.99 9.30 -9.56
CA PRO A 42 2.41 9.28 -9.91
C PRO A 42 3.32 8.58 -8.89
N MET A 43 2.86 8.34 -7.66
CA MET A 43 3.62 7.61 -6.63
C MET A 43 3.95 6.17 -7.05
N LEU A 44 3.16 5.59 -7.96
CA LEU A 44 3.47 4.30 -8.57
C LEU A 44 4.85 4.30 -9.26
N LEU A 45 5.22 5.40 -9.92
CA LEU A 45 6.52 5.52 -10.60
C LEU A 45 7.68 5.44 -9.59
N VAL A 46 7.52 6.08 -8.43
CA VAL A 46 8.49 6.03 -7.34
C VAL A 46 8.70 4.58 -6.88
N LEU A 47 7.60 3.83 -6.71
CA LEU A 47 7.67 2.40 -6.37
C LEU A 47 8.40 1.58 -7.45
N LEU A 48 8.13 1.85 -8.72
CA LEU A 48 8.74 1.12 -9.83
C LEU A 48 10.26 1.34 -9.88
N LEU A 49 10.71 2.58 -9.67
CA LEU A 49 12.13 2.96 -9.64
C LEU A 49 12.88 2.37 -8.45
N LEU A 50 12.20 2.19 -7.32
CA LEU A 50 12.81 1.64 -6.12
C LEU A 50 13.20 0.16 -6.30
N ARG A 51 14.41 -0.22 -5.86
CA ARG A 51 14.87 -1.62 -5.93
C ARG A 51 14.07 -2.54 -4.99
N THR A 52 13.93 -3.80 -5.40
CA THR A 52 13.38 -4.87 -4.54
C THR A 52 14.13 -4.92 -3.21
N ASN A 53 13.37 -4.94 -2.12
CA ASN A 53 13.95 -5.05 -0.78
C ASN A 53 14.55 -6.46 -0.60
N ARG A 54 15.84 -6.54 -0.27
CA ARG A 54 16.55 -7.80 -0.02
C ARG A 54 16.54 -8.22 1.44
N GLY A 55 16.14 -7.33 2.35
CA GLY A 55 16.06 -7.62 3.78
C GLY A 55 14.83 -8.46 4.16
N PRO A 56 14.74 -8.90 5.42
CA PRO A 56 13.53 -9.49 5.98
C PRO A 56 12.34 -8.55 5.71
N ARG A 57 11.25 -9.09 5.17
CA ARG A 57 10.03 -8.30 4.95
C ARG A 57 9.57 -7.79 6.32
N PRO A 58 9.35 -6.48 6.52
CA PRO A 58 8.77 -5.98 7.75
C PRO A 58 7.44 -6.71 7.96
N ARG A 59 7.36 -7.55 9.00
CA ARG A 59 6.10 -8.18 9.36
C ARG A 59 5.30 -7.11 10.09
N ARG A 60 4.23 -6.64 9.45
CA ARG A 60 3.24 -5.81 10.16
C ARG A 60 2.55 -6.72 11.18
N PRO A 61 2.50 -6.36 12.47
CA PRO A 61 1.81 -7.16 13.48
C PRO A 61 0.38 -7.42 13.04
N GLY A 62 -0.10 -8.64 13.27
CA GLY A 62 -1.51 -8.98 13.06
C GLY A 62 -2.41 -8.13 13.98
N LEU A 63 -3.68 -7.97 13.63
CA LEU A 63 -4.65 -7.30 14.52
C LEU A 63 -4.77 -8.04 15.86
N ASP A 64 -4.73 -9.37 15.82
CA ASP A 64 -4.74 -10.24 17.01
C ASP A 64 -3.49 -10.07 17.88
N GLU A 65 -2.36 -9.65 17.29
CA GLU A 65 -1.11 -9.38 18.02
C GLU A 65 -1.11 -7.98 18.67
N LEU A 66 -2.04 -7.10 18.26
CA LEU A 66 -2.20 -5.74 18.76
C LEU A 66 -3.29 -5.63 19.85
N GLU A 67 -4.07 -6.69 20.07
CA GLU A 67 -5.08 -6.72 21.11
C GLU A 67 -4.37 -6.76 22.48
N PRO A 68 -4.47 -5.70 23.30
CA PRO A 68 -3.87 -5.71 24.61
C PRO A 68 -4.57 -6.78 25.45
N ASP A 69 -3.78 -7.63 26.10
CA ASP A 69 -4.26 -8.70 26.97
C ASP A 69 -5.03 -8.09 28.16
N GLU A 70 -6.32 -7.86 27.95
CA GLU A 70 -7.26 -7.27 28.93
C GLU A 70 -7.38 -8.16 30.19
N ARG A 71 -6.93 -9.42 30.11
CA ARG A 71 -6.87 -10.36 31.24
C ARG A 71 -5.76 -10.06 32.24
N ARG A 72 -4.85 -9.13 31.93
CA ARG A 72 -3.74 -8.76 32.83
C ARG A 72 -4.14 -7.76 33.92
N PHE A 73 -5.37 -7.22 33.86
CA PHE A 73 -5.89 -6.18 34.75
C PHE A 73 -7.03 -6.65 35.66
N LEU A 74 -7.31 -7.96 35.72
CA LEU A 74 -8.24 -8.61 36.65
C LEU A 74 -7.47 -9.54 37.60
#